data_AF-A0A839ZH26-F1
#
_entry.id   AF-A0A839ZH26-F1
#
_cell.length_a   1.000
_cell.length_b   1.000
_cell.length_c   1.000
_cell.angle_alpha   90.00
_cell.angle_beta   90.00
_cell.angle_gamma   90.00
#
_symmetry.space_group_name_H-M   'P 1'
#
loop_
_entity.id
_entity.type
_entity.pdbx_description
1 polymer ?
#
loop_
_entity_poly.entity_id
_entity_poly.type
_entity_poly.pdbx_seq_one_letter_code
_entity_poly.pdbx_strand_id
1 'polypeptide(L)'
;MALAPTDDMTTLRIHYQTDGLLAAADVAAMLREVATAFERYTRRRARHAHLRLAVRRVEVSSLLVDLVVMGAVAGQVAIEHREALYGFTGFIADTLSILKGLKPGEPKPADVRMIDALQKPVAKAGAQQVNVFVVGDGNTVTIDREAIRQMQSHREQASVRAVQQVEAPRAQPDIDLPMRGQPRLLALHGKFGTVFDVRGQWYVRLEGEDGVLNPLQLENGVTVQDGQAYQFDGVWEGRRYRIRAARSLT
;
A
#
# COMPACT_ATOMS: atom_id res chain seq x y z
N MET A 1 13.29 38.15 38.08
CA MET A 1 11.85 37.89 37.88
C MET A 1 11.72 37.00 36.66
N ALA A 2 11.58 35.69 36.86
CA ALA A 2 11.43 34.75 35.75
C ALA A 2 9.99 34.85 35.22
N LEU A 3 9.85 35.14 33.92
CA LEU A 3 8.57 35.09 33.23
C LEU A 3 8.03 33.65 33.33
N ALA A 4 6.88 33.46 33.97
CA ALA A 4 6.18 32.19 33.94
C ALA A 4 5.88 31.82 32.48
N PRO A 5 6.12 30.58 32.03
CA PRO A 5 5.77 30.18 30.68
C PRO A 5 4.25 30.18 30.56
N THR A 6 3.72 31.08 29.74
CA THR A 6 2.36 31.06 29.22
C THR A 6 2.18 29.80 28.38
N ASP A 7 1.79 28.69 29.00
CA ASP A 7 1.78 27.36 28.37
C ASP A 7 0.36 26.76 28.28
N ASP A 8 -0.52 27.46 27.58
CA ASP A 8 -1.92 27.02 27.37
C ASP A 8 -2.14 26.41 25.97
N MET A 9 -1.09 26.25 25.16
CA MET A 9 -1.19 25.66 23.82
C MET A 9 -0.99 24.14 23.87
N THR A 10 -2.07 23.41 23.57
CA THR A 10 -2.03 21.95 23.40
C THR A 10 -1.04 21.60 22.29
N THR A 11 -0.10 20.71 22.60
CA THR A 11 1.07 20.42 21.77
C THR A 11 1.16 18.92 21.52
N LEU A 12 1.41 18.53 20.27
CA LEU A 12 1.78 17.16 19.89
C LEU A 12 3.30 17.03 19.98
N ARG A 13 3.77 16.15 20.87
CA ARG A 13 5.19 15.88 21.09
C ARG A 13 5.60 14.59 20.40
N ILE A 14 6.68 14.66 19.65
CA ILE A 14 7.40 13.51 19.09
C ILE A 14 8.74 13.43 19.80
N HIS A 15 8.94 12.40 20.60
CA HIS A 15 10.16 12.21 21.40
C HIS A 15 10.85 10.92 21.00
N TYR A 16 12.05 11.05 20.42
CA TYR A 16 12.95 9.92 20.20
C TYR A 16 13.88 9.76 21.39
N GLN A 17 13.85 8.57 21.98
CA GLN A 17 14.86 8.15 22.93
C GLN A 17 16.08 7.65 22.15
N THR A 18 17.19 8.36 22.25
CA THR A 18 18.41 8.07 21.49
C THR A 18 19.65 8.24 22.36
N ASP A 19 20.67 7.44 22.08
CA ASP A 19 22.01 7.54 22.69
C ASP A 19 22.95 8.43 21.85
N GLY A 20 22.47 8.99 20.74
CA GLY A 20 23.26 9.77 19.79
C GLY A 20 22.43 10.77 18.97
N LEU A 21 23.04 11.35 17.95
CA LEU A 21 22.36 12.32 17.10
C LEU A 21 21.61 11.63 15.96
N LEU A 22 20.40 12.11 15.67
CA LEU A 22 19.66 11.69 14.49
C LEU A 22 20.07 12.51 13.26
N ALA A 23 20.18 11.84 12.11
CA ALA A 23 20.50 12.52 10.86
C ALA A 23 19.40 13.54 10.52
N ALA A 24 19.79 14.78 10.22
CA ALA A 24 18.86 15.87 9.91
C ALA A 24 17.90 15.52 8.76
N ALA A 25 18.37 14.77 7.76
CA ALA A 25 17.54 14.30 6.65
C ALA A 25 16.40 13.36 7.10
N ASP A 26 16.65 12.51 8.09
CA ASP A 26 15.63 11.62 8.65
C ASP A 26 14.62 12.40 9.50
N VAL A 27 15.07 13.40 10.26
CA VAL A 27 14.18 14.32 11.01
C VAL A 27 13.30 15.14 10.07
N ALA A 28 13.88 15.73 9.02
CA ALA A 28 13.14 16.52 8.04
C ALA A 28 12.10 15.67 7.29
N ALA A 29 12.47 14.44 6.90
CA ALA A 29 11.54 13.50 6.28
C ALA A 29 10.38 13.15 7.22
N MET A 30 10.69 12.86 8.49
CA MET A 30 9.67 12.60 9.51
C MET A 30 8.69 13.78 9.66
N LEU A 31 9.20 14.99 9.83
CA LEU A 31 8.34 16.18 9.99
C LEU A 31 7.45 16.41 8.77
N ARG A 32 7.99 16.23 7.57
CA ARG A 32 7.23 16.36 6.33
C ARG A 32 6.09 15.33 6.25
N GLU A 33 6.36 14.07 6.52
CA GLU A 33 5.32 13.02 6.44
C GLU A 33 4.26 13.20 7.54
N VAL A 34 4.65 13.60 8.76
CA VAL A 34 3.70 13.90 9.84
C VAL A 34 2.81 15.08 9.49
N ALA A 35 3.38 16.18 8.99
CA ALA A 35 2.61 17.35 8.57
C ALA A 35 1.64 17.00 7.41
N THR A 36 2.12 16.24 6.42
CA THR A 36 1.31 15.79 5.28
C THR A 36 0.17 14.87 5.71
N ALA A 37 0.43 13.96 6.65
CA ALA A 37 -0.58 13.07 7.20
C ALA A 37 -1.63 13.84 8.02
N PHE A 38 -1.19 14.83 8.80
CA PHE A 38 -2.10 15.70 9.55
C PHE A 38 -3.01 16.50 8.62
N GLU A 39 -2.47 17.17 7.60
CA GLU A 39 -3.30 17.90 6.64
C GLU A 39 -4.30 16.97 5.92
N ARG A 40 -3.88 15.76 5.55
CA ARG A 40 -4.79 14.77 4.94
C ARG A 40 -5.88 14.33 5.90
N TYR A 41 -5.54 14.15 7.18
CA TYR A 41 -6.46 13.79 8.24
C TYR A 41 -7.50 14.91 8.47
N THR A 42 -7.05 16.15 8.58
CA THR A 42 -7.92 17.29 8.87
C THR A 42 -8.78 17.71 7.69
N ARG A 43 -8.27 17.64 6.45
CA ARG A 43 -9.06 17.93 5.22
C ARG A 43 -10.31 17.07 5.04
N ARG A 44 -10.36 15.87 5.64
CA ARG A 44 -11.56 15.02 5.61
C ARG A 44 -12.67 15.52 6.53
N ARG A 45 -12.38 16.47 7.41
CA ARG A 45 -13.31 17.04 8.38
C ARG A 45 -13.50 18.50 8.04
N ALA A 46 -14.69 18.87 7.56
CA ALA A 46 -14.99 20.24 7.12
C ALA A 46 -14.58 21.29 8.17
N ARG A 47 -14.83 21.02 9.45
CA ARG A 47 -14.44 21.88 10.58
C ARG A 47 -12.92 22.10 10.65
N HIS A 48 -12.12 21.05 10.48
CA HIS A 48 -10.67 21.09 10.68
C HIS A 48 -9.88 21.32 9.39
N ALA A 49 -10.52 21.45 8.22
CA ALA A 49 -9.85 21.41 6.92
C ALA A 49 -8.77 22.50 6.71
N HIS A 50 -8.82 23.56 7.50
CA HIS A 50 -7.90 24.69 7.47
C HIS A 50 -6.72 24.54 8.45
N LEU A 51 -6.74 23.53 9.32
CA LEU A 51 -5.72 23.31 10.35
C LEU A 51 -4.44 22.72 9.77
N ARG A 52 -3.30 23.21 10.25
CA ARG A 52 -1.94 22.76 9.90
C ARG A 52 -1.09 22.57 11.15
N LEU A 53 -0.04 21.76 11.05
CA LEU A 53 0.98 21.67 12.10
C LEU A 53 2.10 22.67 11.85
N ALA A 54 2.59 23.28 12.92
CA ALA A 54 3.79 24.10 12.93
C ALA A 54 4.74 23.62 14.03
N VAL A 55 6.04 23.75 13.76
CA VAL A 55 7.09 23.39 14.71
C VAL A 55 7.22 24.53 15.73
N ARG A 56 6.95 24.22 17.01
CA ARG A 56 7.13 25.16 18.12
C ARG A 56 8.54 25.08 18.70
N ARG A 57 9.05 23.87 18.90
CA ARG A 57 10.35 23.62 19.53
C ARG A 57 10.97 22.34 18.97
N VAL A 58 12.29 22.38 18.80
CA VAL A 58 13.12 21.20 18.54
C VAL A 58 14.25 21.19 19.56
N GLU A 59 14.41 20.09 20.30
CA GLU A 59 15.54 19.84 21.18
C GLU A 59 16.37 18.70 20.61
N VAL A 60 17.69 18.77 20.75
CA VAL A 60 18.64 17.90 20.02
C VAL A 60 19.30 16.85 20.92
N SER A 61 19.45 17.13 22.22
CA SER A 61 20.11 16.22 23.18
C SER A 61 19.40 14.87 23.31
N SER A 62 18.07 14.91 23.35
CA SER A 62 17.18 13.86 22.88
C SER A 62 16.27 14.52 21.84
N LEU A 63 16.04 13.88 20.68
CA LEU A 63 15.22 14.55 19.66
C LEU A 63 13.78 14.65 20.16
N LEU A 64 13.42 15.85 20.60
CA LEU A 64 12.09 16.22 21.02
C LEU A 64 11.58 17.29 20.06
N VAL A 65 10.48 17.00 19.40
CA VAL A 65 9.80 17.96 18.53
C VAL A 65 8.40 18.23 19.06
N ASP A 66 8.16 19.49 19.36
CA ASP A 66 6.85 19.99 19.76
C ASP A 66 6.17 20.64 18.56
N LEU A 67 5.00 20.11 18.21
CA LEU A 67 4.17 20.57 17.12
C LEU A 67 2.89 21.18 17.68
N VAL A 68 2.55 22.38 17.21
CA VAL A 68 1.31 23.07 17.55
C VAL A 68 0.41 23.16 16.32
N VAL A 69 -0.90 23.20 16.55
CA VAL A 69 -1.87 23.43 15.48
C VAL A 69 -1.97 24.92 15.20
N MET A 70 -1.94 25.27 13.92
CA MET A 70 -2.25 26.59 13.37
C MET A 70 -3.54 26.52 12.55
N GLY A 71 -4.42 27.52 12.69
CA GLY A 71 -5.79 27.53 12.18
C GLY A 71 -6.54 28.84 12.50
N ALA A 72 -7.83 28.95 12.14
CA ALA A 72 -8.60 30.21 12.06
C ALA A 72 -8.74 31.00 13.39
N VAL A 73 -9.13 32.28 13.25
CA VAL A 73 -9.07 33.35 14.27
C VAL A 73 -10.19 33.28 15.32
N ALA A 74 -9.76 33.30 16.60
CA ALA A 74 -10.40 33.69 17.88
C ALA A 74 -11.70 33.02 18.38
N GLY A 75 -11.61 32.50 19.63
CA GLY A 75 -12.74 32.18 20.52
C GLY A 75 -12.75 30.72 21.01
N GLN A 76 -12.83 29.76 20.08
CA GLN A 76 -12.95 28.31 20.36
C GLN A 76 -11.73 27.48 19.93
N VAL A 77 -10.64 28.18 19.61
CA VAL A 77 -9.42 27.66 18.96
C VAL A 77 -8.74 26.57 19.78
N ALA A 78 -8.66 26.71 21.11
CA ALA A 78 -7.95 25.75 21.95
C ALA A 78 -8.62 24.37 22.03
N ILE A 79 -9.96 24.33 22.09
CA ILE A 79 -10.71 23.06 22.14
C ILE A 79 -10.60 22.36 20.79
N GLU A 80 -10.77 23.08 19.69
CA GLU A 80 -10.68 22.51 18.34
C GLU A 80 -9.27 21.97 18.03
N HIS A 81 -8.22 22.71 18.42
CA HIS A 81 -6.84 22.25 18.28
C HIS A 81 -6.60 20.96 19.07
N ARG A 82 -7.12 20.90 20.30
CA ARG A 82 -7.01 19.74 21.17
C ARG A 82 -7.74 18.53 20.58
N GLU A 83 -9.00 18.71 20.13
CA GLU A 83 -9.78 17.67 19.44
C GLU A 83 -9.06 17.15 18.18
N ALA A 84 -8.47 18.06 17.40
CA ALA A 84 -7.71 17.69 16.20
C ALA A 84 -6.46 16.88 16.54
N LEU A 85 -5.68 17.29 17.56
CA LEU A 85 -4.47 16.58 17.99
C LEU A 85 -4.78 15.22 18.61
N TYR A 86 -5.78 15.11 19.49
CA TYR A 86 -6.19 13.81 20.04
C TYR A 86 -6.70 12.87 18.97
N GLY A 87 -7.57 13.37 18.10
CA GLY A 87 -8.07 12.57 16.99
C GLY A 87 -6.95 12.12 16.05
N PHE A 88 -5.93 12.96 15.83
CA PHE A 88 -4.79 12.60 15.00
C PHE A 88 -3.91 11.56 15.68
N THR A 89 -3.61 11.68 16.98
CA THR A 89 -2.87 10.67 17.74
C THR A 89 -3.61 9.33 17.75
N GLY A 90 -4.93 9.34 17.92
CA GLY A 90 -5.77 8.14 17.79
C GLY A 90 -5.70 7.53 16.39
N PHE A 91 -5.67 8.36 15.35
CA PHE A 91 -5.47 7.90 13.96
C PHE A 91 -4.08 7.27 13.74
N ILE A 92 -3.02 7.79 14.35
CA ILE A 92 -1.69 7.17 14.34
C ILE A 92 -1.75 5.81 15.06
N ALA A 93 -2.35 5.75 16.24
CA ALA A 93 -2.51 4.53 17.03
C ALA A 93 -3.28 3.44 16.26
N ASP A 94 -4.37 3.82 15.59
CA ASP A 94 -5.16 2.93 14.75
C ASP A 94 -4.36 2.40 13.56
N THR A 95 -3.65 3.27 12.85
CA THR A 95 -2.81 2.89 11.71
C THR A 95 -1.71 1.92 12.15
N LEU A 96 -1.06 2.21 13.29
CA LEU A 96 -0.05 1.34 13.88
C LEU A 96 -0.64 -0.01 14.29
N SER A 97 -1.82 -0.03 14.92
CA SER A 97 -2.49 -1.27 15.34
C SER A 97 -2.87 -2.15 14.15
N ILE A 98 -3.32 -1.56 13.05
CA ILE A 98 -3.56 -2.27 11.79
C ILE A 98 -2.23 -2.85 11.25
N LEU A 99 -1.18 -2.04 11.19
CA LEU A 99 0.13 -2.49 10.70
C LEU A 99 0.75 -3.61 11.53
N LYS A 100 0.50 -3.63 12.85
CA LYS A 100 0.92 -4.70 13.77
C LYS A 100 0.02 -5.96 13.70
N GLY A 101 -1.06 -5.93 12.92
CA GLY A 101 -2.04 -7.03 12.84
C GLY A 101 -2.95 -7.16 14.06
N LEU A 102 -3.00 -6.14 14.94
CA LEU A 102 -3.83 -6.13 16.15
C LEU A 102 -5.27 -5.68 15.87
N LYS A 103 -5.48 -4.93 14.78
CA LYS A 103 -6.79 -4.44 14.35
C LYS A 103 -7.00 -4.81 12.88
N PRO A 104 -8.20 -5.29 12.48
CA PRO A 104 -8.48 -5.56 11.08
C PRO A 104 -8.48 -4.27 10.25
N GLY A 105 -8.01 -4.36 9.01
CA GLY A 105 -8.05 -3.26 8.05
C GLY A 105 -6.85 -3.28 7.10
N GLU A 106 -6.92 -2.45 6.07
CA GLU A 106 -5.79 -2.18 5.18
C GLU A 106 -5.42 -0.70 5.30
N PRO A 107 -4.22 -0.36 5.81
CA PRO A 107 -3.82 1.02 5.97
C PRO A 107 -3.52 1.61 4.59
N LYS A 108 -3.98 2.83 4.32
CA LYS A 108 -3.72 3.46 3.03
C LYS A 108 -2.21 3.67 2.85
N PRO A 109 -1.65 3.52 1.64
CA PRO A 109 -0.21 3.68 1.41
C PRO A 109 0.35 5.01 1.93
N ALA A 110 -0.42 6.09 1.84
CA ALA A 110 -0.03 7.39 2.35
C ALA A 110 0.06 7.47 3.88
N ASP A 111 -0.74 6.66 4.60
CA ASP A 111 -0.75 6.59 6.06
C ASP A 111 0.42 5.70 6.54
N VAL A 112 0.75 4.65 5.77
CA VAL A 112 1.94 3.81 5.99
C VAL A 112 3.23 4.63 5.88
N ARG A 113 3.34 5.56 4.92
CA ARG A 113 4.53 6.43 4.78
C ARG A 113 4.85 7.24 6.03
N MET A 114 3.82 7.71 6.75
CA MET A 114 4.00 8.42 8.01
C MET A 114 4.60 7.50 9.08
N ILE A 115 4.06 6.29 9.24
CA ILE A 115 4.58 5.31 10.19
C ILE A 115 6.00 4.90 9.81
N ASP A 116 6.27 4.68 8.52
CA ASP A 116 7.60 4.37 8.00
C ASP A 116 8.61 5.49 8.31
N ALA A 117 8.22 6.75 8.17
CA ALA A 117 9.07 7.89 8.51
C ALA A 117 9.33 8.02 10.02
N LEU A 118 8.31 7.74 10.86
CA LEU A 118 8.45 7.73 12.31
C LEU A 118 9.37 6.60 12.80
N GLN A 119 9.23 5.38 12.26
CA GLN A 119 10.02 4.23 12.69
C GLN A 119 11.46 4.21 12.14
N LYS A 120 11.73 4.91 11.03
CA LYS A 120 13.02 4.84 10.32
C LYS A 120 14.25 5.09 11.21
N PRO A 121 14.27 6.11 12.09
CA PRO A 121 15.39 6.30 13.01
C PRO A 121 15.57 5.14 14.00
N VAL A 122 14.48 4.51 14.44
CA VAL A 122 14.51 3.35 15.35
C VAL A 122 15.05 2.11 14.62
N ALA A 123 14.59 1.89 13.37
CA ALA A 123 15.05 0.78 12.53
C ALA A 123 16.54 0.84 12.18
N LYS A 124 17.09 2.04 11.98
CA LYS A 124 18.53 2.26 11.67
C LYS A 124 19.44 2.24 12.91
N ALA A 125 18.92 1.87 14.09
CA ALA A 125 19.60 1.96 15.38
C ALA A 125 20.04 3.39 15.80
N GLY A 126 19.50 4.43 15.16
CA GLY A 126 19.70 5.82 15.59
C GLY A 126 18.83 6.20 16.79
N ALA A 127 17.81 5.41 17.12
CA ALA A 127 16.97 5.57 18.30
C ALA A 127 16.56 4.21 18.88
N GLN A 128 16.25 4.17 20.17
CA GLN A 128 15.70 3.02 20.87
C GLN A 128 14.19 2.90 20.65
N GLN A 129 13.50 4.04 20.69
CA GLN A 129 12.05 4.15 20.45
C GLN A 129 11.68 5.58 20.06
N VAL A 130 10.48 5.72 19.49
CA VAL A 130 9.80 7.01 19.33
C VAL A 130 8.45 6.99 20.04
N ASN A 131 8.16 8.07 20.75
CA ASN A 131 6.91 8.30 21.45
C ASN A 131 6.20 9.50 20.82
N VAL A 132 4.95 9.30 20.41
CA VAL A 132 4.09 10.36 19.89
C VAL A 132 2.91 10.52 20.84
N PHE A 133 2.77 11.70 21.43
CA PHE A 133 1.73 11.97 22.43
C PHE A 133 1.33 13.43 22.46
N VAL A 134 0.14 13.71 22.96
CA VAL A 134 -0.29 15.07 23.25
C VAL A 134 0.11 15.40 24.69
N VAL A 135 0.80 16.52 24.88
CA VAL A 135 1.24 16.95 26.22
C VAL A 135 0.02 17.15 27.12
N GLY A 136 -0.04 16.40 28.23
CA GLY A 136 -1.15 16.42 29.18
C GLY A 136 -2.23 15.33 28.99
N ASP A 137 -2.12 14.45 27.99
CA ASP A 137 -3.16 13.46 27.65
C ASP A 137 -3.00 12.07 28.28
N GLY A 138 -1.80 11.73 28.76
CA GLY A 138 -1.46 10.38 29.23
C GLY A 138 -1.37 9.31 28.13
N ASN A 139 -2.06 9.47 27.00
CA ASN A 139 -1.99 8.56 25.85
C ASN A 139 -0.68 8.75 25.07
N THR A 140 0.05 7.67 24.90
CA THR A 140 1.31 7.65 24.14
C THR A 140 1.29 6.55 23.10
N VAL A 141 1.60 6.91 21.86
CA VAL A 141 1.86 5.96 20.78
C VAL A 141 3.36 5.69 20.73
N THR A 142 3.75 4.50 21.13
CA THR A 142 5.15 4.07 21.14
C THR A 142 5.46 3.18 19.95
N ILE A 143 6.54 3.50 19.24
CA ILE A 143 7.12 2.64 18.20
C ILE A 143 8.56 2.32 18.62
N ASP A 144 8.75 1.10 19.08
CA ASP A 144 10.03 0.54 19.48
C ASP A 144 10.44 -0.60 18.52
N ARG A 145 11.57 -1.26 18.80
CA ARG A 145 12.05 -2.38 17.98
C ARG A 145 11.08 -3.55 17.96
N GLU A 146 10.32 -3.78 19.02
CA GLU A 146 9.35 -4.88 19.07
C GLU A 146 8.15 -4.58 18.16
N ALA A 147 7.60 -3.37 18.22
CA ALA A 147 6.54 -2.91 17.34
C ALA A 147 6.95 -3.03 15.86
N ILE A 148 8.20 -2.69 15.53
CA ILE A 148 8.74 -2.84 14.16
C ILE A 148 8.75 -4.30 13.73
N ARG A 149 9.21 -5.22 14.58
CA ARG A 149 9.20 -6.67 14.27
C ARG A 149 7.78 -7.20 14.09
N GLN A 150 6.83 -6.77 14.92
CA GLN A 150 5.42 -7.16 14.80
C GLN A 150 4.82 -6.66 13.47
N MET A 151 5.16 -5.44 13.03
CA MET A 151 4.73 -4.94 11.72
C MET A 151 5.35 -5.74 10.56
N GLN A 152 6.62 -6.12 10.66
CA GLN A 152 7.30 -6.93 9.64
C GLN A 152 6.72 -8.33 9.56
N SER A 153 6.55 -9.01 10.70
CA SER A 153 5.98 -10.36 10.73
C SER A 153 4.54 -10.39 10.20
N HIS A 154 3.73 -9.36 10.49
CA HIS A 154 2.39 -9.27 9.95
C HIS A 154 2.39 -9.07 8.42
N ARG A 155 3.27 -8.22 7.89
CA ARG A 155 3.43 -8.02 6.43
C ARG A 155 3.88 -9.31 5.74
N GLU A 156 4.84 -10.02 6.32
CA GLU A 156 5.30 -11.31 5.82
C GLU A 156 4.18 -12.35 5.82
N GLN A 157 3.43 -12.49 6.93
CA GLN A 157 2.27 -13.39 6.99
C GLN A 157 1.18 -13.03 5.98
N ALA A 158 0.90 -11.74 5.77
CA ALA A 158 -0.03 -11.28 4.75
C ALA A 158 0.45 -11.67 3.33
N SER A 159 1.75 -11.56 3.07
CA SER A 159 2.35 -11.99 1.80
C SER A 159 2.28 -13.51 1.61
N VAL A 160 2.54 -14.30 2.66
CA VAL A 160 2.44 -15.76 2.63
C VAL A 160 1.01 -16.21 2.42
N ARG A 161 0.02 -15.57 3.08
CA ARG A 161 -1.41 -15.85 2.85
C ARG A 161 -1.84 -15.50 1.44
N ALA A 162 -1.34 -14.40 0.88
CA ALA A 162 -1.60 -14.05 -0.52
C ALA A 162 -1.04 -15.11 -1.48
N VAL A 163 0.14 -15.66 -1.22
CA VAL A 163 0.73 -16.75 -2.01
C VAL A 163 -0.02 -18.07 -1.79
N GLN A 164 -0.41 -18.43 -0.57
CA GLN A 164 -1.18 -19.65 -0.28
C GLN A 164 -2.62 -19.59 -0.82
N GLN A 165 -3.23 -18.40 -0.92
CA GLN A 165 -4.49 -18.22 -1.66
C GLN A 165 -4.31 -18.33 -3.18
N VAL A 166 -3.08 -18.22 -3.68
CA VAL A 166 -2.74 -18.52 -5.08
C VAL A 166 -2.47 -20.02 -5.27
N GLU A 167 -2.01 -20.72 -4.23
CA GLU A 167 -1.63 -22.15 -4.23
C GLU A 167 -2.68 -23.15 -3.70
N ALA A 168 -3.79 -22.71 -3.12
CA ALA A 168 -4.97 -23.55 -3.02
C ALA A 168 -5.28 -24.07 -4.43
N PRO A 169 -5.63 -25.36 -4.64
CA PRO A 169 -6.00 -25.87 -5.95
C PRO A 169 -7.20 -25.04 -6.43
N ARG A 170 -6.90 -24.01 -7.22
CA ARG A 170 -7.89 -23.18 -7.86
C ARG A 170 -8.67 -24.13 -8.74
N ALA A 171 -9.88 -24.50 -8.31
CA ALA A 171 -10.97 -24.63 -9.26
C ALA A 171 -10.85 -23.39 -10.15
N GLN A 172 -10.40 -23.61 -11.39
CA GLN A 172 -10.04 -22.55 -12.32
C GLN A 172 -11.16 -21.50 -12.29
N PRO A 173 -10.92 -20.27 -11.84
CA PRO A 173 -11.88 -19.22 -12.09
C PRO A 173 -11.91 -19.08 -13.61
N ASP A 174 -13.06 -19.40 -14.20
CA ASP A 174 -13.41 -19.02 -15.55
C ASP A 174 -13.11 -17.51 -15.66
N ILE A 175 -11.99 -17.16 -16.27
CA ILE A 175 -11.68 -15.78 -16.59
C ILE A 175 -12.63 -15.43 -17.74
N ASP A 176 -13.80 -14.87 -17.39
CA ASP A 176 -14.60 -14.07 -18.31
C ASP A 176 -13.80 -12.79 -18.60
N LEU A 177 -12.81 -12.93 -19.49
CA LEU A 177 -12.52 -11.85 -20.44
C LEU A 177 -13.85 -11.55 -21.13
N PRO A 178 -14.19 -10.29 -21.46
CA PRO A 178 -15.34 -10.00 -22.29
C PRO A 178 -15.15 -10.68 -23.66
N MET A 179 -15.62 -11.93 -23.75
CA MET A 179 -15.70 -12.71 -24.97
C MET A 179 -16.69 -11.97 -25.86
N ARG A 180 -16.18 -11.25 -26.85
CA ARG A 180 -17.01 -10.84 -27.98
C ARG A 180 -17.31 -12.08 -28.81
N GLY A 181 -18.39 -12.77 -28.44
CA GLY A 181 -19.00 -13.85 -29.21
C GLY A 181 -18.24 -15.18 -29.15
N GLN A 182 -18.98 -16.27 -29.37
CA GLN A 182 -18.38 -17.54 -29.78
C GLN A 182 -17.52 -17.29 -31.04
N PRO A 183 -16.35 -17.94 -31.17
CA PRO A 183 -15.57 -17.80 -32.39
C PRO A 183 -16.38 -18.27 -33.59
N ARG A 184 -16.13 -17.69 -34.76
CA ARG A 184 -16.84 -18.06 -35.98
C ARG A 184 -16.46 -19.47 -36.42
N LEU A 185 -15.25 -19.91 -36.10
CA LEU A 185 -14.73 -21.22 -36.49
C LEU A 185 -14.76 -22.19 -35.30
N LEU A 186 -15.68 -23.16 -35.30
CA LEU A 186 -15.70 -24.19 -34.25
C LEU A 186 -14.68 -25.31 -34.48
N ALA A 187 -14.11 -25.42 -35.67
CA ALA A 187 -13.08 -26.40 -36.01
C ALA A 187 -11.98 -25.75 -36.86
N LEU A 188 -10.73 -26.07 -36.53
CA LEU A 188 -9.54 -25.43 -37.09
C LEU A 188 -8.80 -26.26 -38.14
N HIS A 189 -9.35 -27.37 -38.62
CA HIS A 189 -8.70 -28.24 -39.61
C HIS A 189 -8.01 -27.47 -40.75
N GLY A 190 -6.68 -27.36 -40.69
CA GLY A 190 -5.86 -26.69 -41.69
C GLY A 190 -5.89 -25.16 -41.66
N LYS A 191 -6.40 -24.53 -40.58
CA LYS A 191 -6.51 -23.07 -40.44
C LYS A 191 -5.22 -22.44 -39.95
N PHE A 192 -4.96 -21.22 -40.42
CA PHE A 192 -3.76 -20.47 -40.09
C PHE A 192 -4.00 -19.49 -38.95
N GLY A 193 -3.01 -19.35 -38.08
CA GLY A 193 -3.04 -18.33 -37.04
C GLY A 193 -1.69 -18.14 -36.37
N THR A 194 -1.59 -17.04 -35.62
CA THR A 194 -0.41 -16.71 -34.82
C THR A 194 -0.68 -16.99 -33.35
N VAL A 195 0.28 -17.60 -32.66
CA VAL A 195 0.18 -17.87 -31.22
C VAL A 195 0.77 -16.71 -30.43
N PHE A 196 0.15 -16.38 -29.30
CA PHE A 196 0.60 -15.36 -28.37
C PHE A 196 0.61 -15.88 -26.94
N ASP A 197 1.69 -15.65 -26.20
CA ASP A 197 1.72 -15.81 -24.75
C ASP A 197 1.34 -14.49 -24.07
N VAL A 198 0.16 -14.47 -23.44
CA VAL A 198 -0.31 -13.32 -22.67
C VAL A 198 -0.34 -13.70 -21.20
N ARG A 199 0.73 -13.36 -20.48
CA ARG A 199 0.88 -13.57 -19.02
C ARG A 199 0.84 -15.05 -18.62
N GLY A 200 1.46 -15.93 -19.40
CA GLY A 200 1.53 -17.37 -19.15
C GLY A 200 0.32 -18.15 -19.66
N GLN A 201 -0.50 -17.54 -20.51
CA GLN A 201 -1.66 -18.17 -21.15
C GLN A 201 -1.55 -18.02 -22.66
N TRP A 202 -1.76 -19.12 -23.36
CA TRP A 202 -1.68 -19.14 -24.81
C TRP A 202 -3.00 -18.68 -25.44
N TYR A 203 -2.88 -17.80 -26.42
CA TYR A 203 -3.97 -17.33 -27.27
C TYR A 203 -3.60 -17.53 -28.73
N VAL A 204 -4.60 -17.77 -29.58
CA VAL A 204 -4.44 -17.85 -31.03
C VAL A 204 -5.20 -16.69 -31.66
N ARG A 205 -4.53 -16.00 -32.58
CA ARG A 205 -5.16 -15.07 -33.51
C ARG A 205 -5.32 -15.78 -34.84
N LEU A 206 -6.55 -16.14 -35.18
CA LEU A 206 -6.85 -16.83 -36.44
C LEU A 206 -6.99 -15.84 -37.59
N GLU A 207 -6.51 -16.23 -38.76
CA GLU A 207 -6.76 -15.46 -39.98
C GLU A 207 -8.26 -15.49 -40.33
N GLY A 208 -8.84 -14.32 -40.59
CA GLY A 208 -10.27 -14.16 -40.90
C GLY A 208 -11.19 -13.92 -39.70
N GLU A 209 -10.67 -13.88 -38.47
CA GLU A 209 -11.43 -13.56 -37.25
C GLU A 209 -11.15 -12.13 -36.73
N ASP A 210 -10.98 -11.17 -37.64
CA ASP A 210 -10.90 -9.72 -37.34
C ASP A 210 -9.85 -9.35 -36.26
N GLY A 211 -8.79 -10.16 -36.15
CA GLY A 211 -7.69 -9.96 -35.20
C GLY A 211 -8.01 -10.35 -33.74
N VAL A 212 -9.10 -11.06 -33.49
CA VAL A 212 -9.50 -11.52 -32.15
C VAL A 212 -8.52 -12.56 -31.61
N LEU A 213 -8.20 -12.44 -30.32
CA LEU A 213 -7.41 -13.42 -29.58
C LEU A 213 -8.36 -14.41 -28.91
N ASN A 214 -8.29 -15.66 -29.34
CA ASN A 214 -9.05 -16.75 -28.76
C ASN A 214 -8.14 -17.58 -27.84
N PRO A 215 -8.57 -17.93 -26.62
CA PRO A 215 -7.78 -18.78 -25.74
C PRO A 215 -7.54 -20.14 -26.38
N LEU A 216 -6.33 -20.68 -26.23
CA LEU A 216 -5.94 -21.99 -26.74
C LEU A 216 -5.42 -22.89 -25.63
N GLN A 217 -5.59 -24.19 -25.81
CA GLN A 217 -5.02 -25.25 -25.01
C GLN A 217 -4.31 -26.23 -25.94
N LEU A 218 -3.02 -26.44 -25.70
CA LEU A 218 -2.19 -27.38 -26.44
C LEU A 218 -2.38 -28.78 -25.87
N GLU A 219 -2.57 -29.78 -26.74
CA GLU A 219 -2.49 -31.17 -26.32
C GLU A 219 -1.05 -31.60 -26.02
N ASN A 220 -0.89 -32.68 -25.26
CA ASN A 220 0.41 -33.22 -24.89
C ASN A 220 1.25 -33.49 -26.14
N GLY A 221 2.45 -32.89 -26.19
CA GLY A 221 3.40 -33.05 -27.31
C GLY A 221 3.29 -31.97 -28.39
N VAL A 222 2.29 -31.08 -28.33
CA VAL A 222 2.23 -29.90 -29.21
C VAL A 222 3.05 -28.78 -28.59
N THR A 223 4.04 -28.28 -29.34
CA THR A 223 4.89 -27.16 -28.93
C THR A 223 4.68 -25.98 -29.87
N VAL A 224 4.60 -24.79 -29.29
CA VAL A 224 4.42 -23.53 -30.02
C VAL A 224 5.35 -22.47 -29.43
N GLN A 225 5.68 -21.46 -30.21
CA GLN A 225 6.48 -20.31 -29.82
C GLN A 225 5.65 -19.04 -29.92
N ASP A 226 5.88 -18.12 -28.99
CA ASP A 226 5.23 -16.82 -28.98
C ASP A 226 5.53 -16.03 -30.26
N GLY A 227 4.50 -15.44 -30.86
CA GLY A 227 4.57 -14.68 -32.10
C GLY A 227 4.73 -15.50 -33.38
N GLN A 228 4.79 -16.84 -33.31
CA GLN A 228 4.97 -17.68 -34.49
C GLN A 228 3.63 -18.11 -35.13
N ALA A 229 3.63 -18.20 -36.47
CA ALA A 229 2.48 -18.65 -37.25
C ALA A 229 2.49 -20.17 -37.45
N TYR A 230 1.31 -20.79 -37.32
CA TYR A 230 1.12 -22.22 -37.52
C TYR A 230 -0.13 -22.49 -38.34
N GLN A 231 -0.13 -23.64 -38.99
CA GLN A 231 -1.35 -24.31 -39.41
C GLN A 231 -1.84 -25.22 -38.28
N PHE A 232 -3.04 -24.98 -37.79
CA PHE A 232 -3.64 -25.70 -36.68
C PHE A 232 -4.54 -26.84 -37.16
N ASP A 233 -4.66 -27.85 -36.31
CA ASP A 233 -5.77 -28.78 -36.30
C ASP A 233 -6.29 -28.88 -34.86
N GLY A 234 -7.60 -28.70 -34.69
CA GLY A 234 -8.20 -28.53 -33.37
C GLY A 234 -9.67 -28.14 -33.43
N VAL A 235 -10.31 -28.11 -32.28
CA VAL A 235 -11.73 -27.81 -32.14
C VAL A 235 -11.97 -26.88 -30.96
N TRP A 236 -13.02 -26.06 -31.07
CA TRP A 236 -13.48 -25.23 -29.97
C TRP A 236 -14.22 -26.11 -28.95
N GLU A 237 -13.63 -26.30 -27.77
CA GLU A 237 -14.21 -27.10 -26.70
C GLU A 237 -14.42 -26.23 -25.45
N GLY A 238 -15.68 -26.13 -25.03
CA GLY A 238 -16.10 -25.27 -23.91
C GLY A 238 -15.92 -23.78 -24.23
N ARG A 239 -14.73 -23.25 -23.94
CA ARG A 239 -14.38 -21.83 -24.05
C ARG A 239 -12.98 -21.58 -24.62
N ARG A 240 -12.34 -22.58 -25.23
CA ARG A 240 -10.99 -22.49 -25.78
C ARG A 240 -10.79 -23.43 -26.96
N TYR A 241 -9.83 -23.12 -27.84
CA TYR A 241 -9.41 -24.04 -28.88
C TYR A 241 -8.51 -25.12 -28.29
N ARG A 242 -8.92 -26.38 -28.42
CA ARG A 242 -8.06 -27.52 -28.13
C ARG A 242 -7.28 -27.88 -29.39
N ILE A 243 -5.98 -27.60 -29.38
CA ILE A 243 -5.07 -27.79 -30.51
C ILE A 243 -4.44 -29.18 -30.41
N ARG A 244 -4.76 -30.05 -31.37
CA ARG A 244 -4.25 -31.43 -31.47
C ARG A 244 -2.96 -31.49 -32.28
N ALA A 245 -2.82 -30.59 -33.25
CA ALA A 245 -1.58 -30.44 -34.02
C ALA A 245 -1.35 -28.97 -34.38
N ALA A 246 -0.09 -28.55 -34.36
CA ALA A 246 0.36 -27.26 -34.87
C ALA A 246 1.56 -27.51 -35.78
N ARG A 247 1.45 -27.14 -37.05
CA ARG A 247 2.54 -27.26 -38.02
C ARG A 247 3.10 -25.87 -38.28
N SER A 248 4.37 -25.67 -37.95
CA SER A 248 5.04 -24.39 -38.17
C SER A 248 5.09 -24.12 -39.67
N LEU A 249 4.69 -22.90 -40.05
CA LEU A 249 4.96 -22.37 -41.37
C LEU A 249 6.34 -21.73 -41.29
N THR A 250 7.33 -22.40 -41.89
CA THR A 250 8.66 -21.85 -42.11
C THR A 250 8.69 -21.05 -43.38
#